data_AF-A0A511X1I4-F1
#
_entry.id   AF-A0A511X1I4-F1
#
_cell.length_a   1.000
_cell.length_b   1.000
_cell.length_c   1.000
_cell.angle_alpha   90.00
_cell.angle_beta   90.00
_cell.angle_gamma   90.00
#
_symmetry.space_group_name_H-M   'P 1'
#
loop_
_entity.id
_entity.type
_entity.pdbx_description
1 polymer ?
#
loop_
_entity_poly.entity_id
_entity_poly.type
_entity_poly.pdbx_seq_one_letter_code
_entity_poly.pdbx_strand_id
1 'polypeptide(L)'
;MSCIHHVKVNWFETETETLSICPFYEWRKRDFIDTYQTVPILCLEKETFSMIESTLSGLPQTFFLKMHQKSMKHHHRYDYCAVLTDKQSILAIDTLGYDFPLLKSRLTPIKEQQVLKISETLPICDGELKVVKPKHTPYTLTNQQLIGLTRQERELKYLLMSMFEQLEKNKQYQAIDYFMTVYYRLINRPVERGYQIFLKTIACGFTKAHHELIKNMLPLDACYQELYFEAITDETIENYMHY
;
A
#
# COMPACT_ATOMS: atom_id res chain seq x y z
N MET A 1 -25.18 2.33 -14.53
CA MET A 1 -23.88 2.44 -13.85
C MET A 1 -23.81 3.81 -13.22
N SER A 2 -23.56 3.90 -11.92
CA SER A 2 -23.54 5.17 -11.20
C SER A 2 -22.11 5.67 -11.04
N CYS A 3 -21.94 6.99 -10.98
CA CYS A 3 -20.65 7.63 -10.73
C CYS A 3 -20.70 8.41 -9.42
N ILE A 4 -19.56 8.53 -8.76
CA ILE A 4 -19.34 9.44 -7.64
C ILE A 4 -18.57 10.67 -8.10
N HIS A 5 -18.92 11.83 -7.55
CA HIS A 5 -18.33 13.11 -7.89
C HIS A 5 -17.28 13.56 -6.88
N HIS A 6 -16.31 14.37 -7.30
CA HIS A 6 -15.32 15.02 -6.43
C HIS A 6 -14.58 14.02 -5.51
N VAL A 7 -13.97 13.01 -6.10
CA VAL A 7 -13.25 11.96 -5.38
C VAL A 7 -11.81 12.39 -5.18
N LYS A 8 -11.34 12.38 -3.93
CA LYS A 8 -9.92 12.52 -3.60
C LYS A 8 -9.31 11.13 -3.38
N VAL A 9 -8.14 10.90 -3.95
CA VAL A 9 -7.41 9.62 -3.89
C VAL A 9 -5.95 9.88 -3.57
N ASN A 10 -5.37 8.98 -2.80
CA ASN A 10 -3.95 8.90 -2.48
C ASN A 10 -3.45 7.56 -3.03
N TRP A 11 -2.75 7.60 -4.15
CA TRP A 11 -2.42 6.39 -4.89
C TRP A 11 -1.22 5.67 -4.28
N PHE A 12 -1.43 4.38 -3.99
CA PHE A 12 -0.38 3.43 -3.59
C PHE A 12 -0.18 2.43 -4.72
N GLU A 13 1.07 2.28 -5.15
CA GLU A 13 1.45 1.47 -6.32
C GLU A 13 1.71 0.02 -5.96
N THR A 14 1.15 -0.92 -6.73
CA THR A 14 1.36 -2.38 -6.63
C THR A 14 1.11 -3.02 -5.26
N GLU A 15 0.52 -2.29 -4.31
CA GLU A 15 0.34 -2.80 -2.95
C GLU A 15 -0.62 -3.99 -2.92
N THR A 16 -0.10 -5.13 -2.47
CA THR A 16 -0.88 -6.35 -2.25
C THR A 16 -1.27 -6.54 -0.79
N GLU A 17 -0.53 -5.93 0.13
CA GLU A 17 -0.88 -5.94 1.54
C GLU A 17 -1.82 -4.77 1.84
N THR A 18 -2.98 -5.09 2.41
CA THR A 18 -4.05 -4.11 2.59
C THR A 18 -3.67 -3.00 3.55
N LEU A 19 -2.77 -3.26 4.50
CA LEU A 19 -2.24 -2.27 5.44
C LEU A 19 -1.21 -1.31 4.84
N SER A 20 -0.71 -1.59 3.63
CA SER A 20 0.11 -0.63 2.90
C SER A 20 -0.72 0.50 2.28
N ILE A 21 -1.99 0.21 1.95
CA ILE A 21 -2.92 1.19 1.38
C ILE A 21 -3.45 2.05 2.52
N CYS A 22 -2.85 3.23 2.71
CA CYS A 22 -3.12 4.01 3.91
C CYS A 22 -4.58 4.52 3.93
N PRO A 23 -5.31 4.30 5.04
CA PRO A 23 -6.60 4.94 5.28
C PRO A 23 -6.46 6.46 5.40
N PHE A 24 -7.57 7.17 5.24
CA PHE A 24 -7.58 8.64 5.18
C PHE A 24 -6.91 9.32 6.39
N TYR A 25 -7.08 8.79 7.60
CA TYR A 25 -6.49 9.37 8.81
C TYR A 25 -4.94 9.28 8.84
N GLU A 26 -4.34 8.43 8.01
CA GLU A 26 -2.88 8.34 7.86
C GLU A 26 -2.35 9.11 6.63
N TRP A 27 -3.22 9.82 5.90
CA TRP A 27 -2.77 10.68 4.80
C TRP A 27 -2.02 11.89 5.35
N ARG A 28 -0.95 12.26 4.65
CA ARG A 28 -0.03 13.36 4.99
C ARG A 28 -0.16 14.49 4.00
N LYS A 29 0.14 15.73 4.41
CA LYS A 29 0.00 16.93 3.56
C LYS A 29 0.84 16.89 2.29
N ARG A 30 2.00 16.24 2.37
CA ARG A 30 2.93 16.05 1.26
C ARG A 30 2.54 14.91 0.32
N ASP A 31 1.53 14.12 0.67
CA ASP A 31 1.04 13.07 -0.23
C ASP A 31 0.51 13.72 -1.51
N PHE A 32 0.72 13.04 -2.63
CA PHE A 32 0.18 13.48 -3.91
C PHE A 32 -1.30 13.11 -3.99
N ILE A 33 -2.16 13.99 -3.47
CA ILE A 33 -3.61 13.81 -3.47
C ILE A 33 -4.19 14.21 -4.82
N ASP A 34 -4.67 13.21 -5.55
CA ASP A 34 -5.33 13.40 -6.82
C ASP A 34 -6.83 13.64 -6.65
N THR A 35 -7.41 14.51 -7.49
CA THR A 35 -8.84 14.81 -7.46
C THR A 35 -9.50 14.49 -8.80
N TYR A 36 -10.51 13.63 -8.76
CA TYR A 36 -11.35 13.27 -9.90
C TYR A 36 -12.71 13.97 -9.81
N GLN A 37 -13.16 14.53 -10.93
CA GLN A 37 -14.48 15.14 -11.06
C GLN A 37 -15.58 14.07 -11.01
N THR A 38 -15.36 12.93 -11.67
CA THR A 38 -16.25 11.77 -11.66
C THR A 38 -15.47 10.48 -11.71
N VAL A 39 -15.91 9.46 -10.96
CA VAL A 39 -15.37 8.09 -11.00
C VAL A 39 -16.53 7.09 -10.99
N PRO A 40 -16.55 6.07 -11.86
CA PRO A 40 -17.61 5.05 -11.87
C PRO A 40 -17.52 4.15 -10.63
N ILE A 41 -18.67 3.65 -10.15
CA ILE A 41 -18.75 2.69 -9.06
C ILE A 41 -19.10 1.31 -9.63
N LEU A 42 -18.33 0.29 -9.23
CA LEU A 42 -18.60 -1.12 -9.49
C LEU A 42 -18.88 -1.85 -8.18
N CYS A 43 -20.06 -2.45 -8.06
CA CYS A 43 -20.37 -3.37 -6.96
C CYS A 43 -19.89 -4.78 -7.33
N LEU A 44 -19.16 -5.44 -6.45
CA LEU A 44 -18.57 -6.75 -6.66
C LEU A 44 -19.08 -7.72 -5.59
N GLU A 45 -18.90 -9.03 -5.83
CA GLU A 45 -18.97 -10.00 -4.75
C GLU A 45 -17.78 -9.82 -3.79
N LYS A 46 -17.99 -10.16 -2.52
CA LYS A 46 -16.99 -10.01 -1.46
C LYS A 46 -15.67 -10.73 -1.77
N GLU A 47 -15.75 -11.91 -2.37
CA GLU A 47 -14.60 -12.73 -2.73
C GLU A 47 -13.78 -12.07 -3.85
N THR A 48 -14.45 -11.59 -4.90
CA THR A 48 -13.84 -10.81 -5.99
C THR A 48 -13.19 -9.53 -5.47
N PHE A 49 -13.88 -8.78 -4.61
CA PHE A 49 -13.33 -7.57 -3.98
C PHE A 49 -12.06 -7.89 -3.18
N SER A 50 -12.13 -8.88 -2.29
CA SER A 50 -11.02 -9.28 -1.42
C SER A 50 -9.81 -9.73 -2.24
N MET A 51 -10.03 -10.42 -3.36
CA MET A 51 -8.96 -10.84 -4.27
C MET A 51 -8.29 -9.66 -4.96
N ILE A 52 -9.06 -8.69 -5.47
CA ILE A 52 -8.50 -7.47 -6.09
C ILE A 52 -7.71 -6.66 -5.07
N GLU A 53 -8.23 -6.56 -3.85
CA GLU A 53 -7.58 -5.84 -2.77
C GLU A 53 -6.23 -6.47 -2.40
N SER A 54 -6.18 -7.79 -2.25
CA SER A 54 -5.02 -8.53 -1.73
C SER A 54 -4.06 -9.12 -2.78
N THR A 55 -4.31 -8.89 -4.07
CA THR A 55 -3.47 -9.43 -5.15
C THR A 55 -3.27 -8.42 -6.29
N LEU A 56 -2.42 -8.79 -7.26
CA LEU A 56 -2.31 -8.15 -8.57
C LEU A 56 -2.97 -9.03 -9.65
N SER A 57 -4.09 -9.68 -9.31
CA SER A 57 -4.84 -10.50 -10.26
C SER A 57 -5.39 -9.63 -11.38
N GLY A 58 -5.32 -10.14 -12.61
CA GLY A 58 -5.87 -9.46 -13.78
C GLY A 58 -7.38 -9.32 -13.68
N LEU A 59 -7.89 -8.12 -13.96
CA LEU A 59 -9.31 -7.81 -13.98
C LEU A 59 -9.99 -8.43 -15.22
N PRO A 60 -11.24 -8.90 -15.10
CA PRO A 60 -11.97 -9.42 -16.23
C PRO A 60 -12.31 -8.32 -17.23
N GLN A 61 -12.43 -8.68 -18.52
CA GLN A 61 -12.77 -7.73 -19.59
C GLN A 61 -14.12 -7.02 -19.34
N THR A 62 -15.05 -7.68 -18.64
CA THR A 62 -16.33 -7.09 -18.24
C THR A 62 -16.15 -5.85 -17.37
N PHE A 63 -15.11 -5.81 -16.54
CA PHE A 63 -14.81 -4.65 -15.69
C PHE A 63 -14.21 -3.53 -16.54
N PHE A 64 -13.24 -3.84 -17.39
CA PHE A 64 -12.64 -2.88 -18.32
C PHE A 64 -13.69 -2.16 -19.17
N LEU A 65 -14.67 -2.89 -19.72
CA LEU A 65 -15.77 -2.29 -20.49
C LEU A 65 -16.63 -1.32 -19.67
N LYS A 66 -16.82 -1.60 -18.37
CA LYS A 66 -17.56 -0.71 -17.47
C LYS A 66 -16.73 0.49 -17.03
N MET A 67 -15.41 0.39 -16.97
CA MET A 67 -14.52 1.48 -16.55
C MET A 67 -14.16 2.42 -17.72
N HIS A 68 -14.04 1.89 -18.94
CA HIS A 68 -13.50 2.58 -20.12
C HIS A 68 -14.07 3.99 -20.33
N GLN A 69 -13.22 5.01 -20.14
CA GLN A 69 -13.52 6.44 -20.34
C GLN A 69 -14.67 6.96 -19.48
N LYS A 70 -14.90 6.38 -18.30
CA LYS A 70 -15.97 6.78 -17.38
C LYS A 70 -15.50 7.65 -16.22
N SER A 71 -14.21 7.70 -15.97
CA SER A 71 -13.61 8.60 -15.00
C SER A 71 -13.14 9.89 -15.68
N MET A 72 -13.19 11.01 -14.95
CA MET A 72 -12.83 12.34 -15.47
C MET A 72 -12.04 13.12 -14.43
N LYS A 73 -10.92 13.71 -14.86
CA LYS A 73 -10.06 14.60 -14.06
C LYS A 73 -9.57 15.72 -14.98
N HIS A 74 -9.72 16.98 -14.55
CA HIS A 74 -9.35 18.18 -15.32
C HIS A 74 -9.83 18.18 -16.79
N HIS A 75 -11.08 17.81 -17.05
CA HIS A 75 -11.66 17.68 -18.41
C HIS A 75 -11.06 16.57 -19.29
N HIS A 76 -10.11 15.79 -18.79
CA HIS A 76 -9.60 14.59 -19.46
C HIS A 76 -10.30 13.34 -18.92
N ARG A 77 -10.65 12.44 -19.84
CA ARG A 77 -11.19 11.13 -19.50
C ARG A 77 -10.05 10.16 -19.25
N TYR A 78 -10.22 9.31 -18.25
CA TYR A 78 -9.28 8.25 -17.91
C TYR A 78 -9.92 6.91 -18.22
N ASP A 79 -9.13 5.99 -18.76
CA ASP A 79 -9.67 4.77 -19.33
C ASP A 79 -10.10 3.79 -18.25
N TYR A 80 -9.30 3.52 -17.23
CA TYR A 80 -9.52 2.38 -16.35
C TYR A 80 -9.40 2.70 -14.85
N CYS A 81 -9.97 3.85 -14.45
CA CYS A 81 -10.13 4.22 -13.05
C CYS A 81 -11.57 4.02 -12.56
N ALA A 82 -11.74 3.41 -11.40
CA ALA A 82 -13.03 3.11 -10.79
C ALA A 82 -12.97 3.04 -9.26
N VAL A 83 -14.14 3.13 -8.64
CA VAL A 83 -14.36 2.77 -7.23
C VAL A 83 -15.02 1.41 -7.18
N LEU A 84 -14.39 0.47 -6.49
CA LEU A 84 -14.89 -0.87 -6.23
C LEU A 84 -15.51 -0.92 -4.83
N THR A 85 -16.57 -1.71 -4.69
CA THR A 85 -17.17 -1.99 -3.37
C THR A 85 -17.87 -3.35 -3.34
N ASP A 86 -17.80 -4.03 -2.20
CA ASP A 86 -18.63 -5.20 -1.88
C ASP A 86 -19.83 -4.82 -0.97
N LYS A 87 -20.18 -3.53 -0.92
CA LYS A 87 -21.18 -2.90 -0.03
C LYS A 87 -20.77 -2.84 1.46
N GLN A 88 -19.56 -3.29 1.82
CA GLN A 88 -19.01 -3.14 3.17
C GLN A 88 -17.68 -2.38 3.15
N SER A 89 -16.86 -2.70 2.16
CA SER A 89 -15.51 -2.19 1.93
C SER A 89 -15.45 -1.43 0.61
N ILE A 90 -14.52 -0.48 0.52
CA ILE A 90 -14.37 0.40 -0.63
C ILE A 90 -12.89 0.51 -1.01
N LEU A 91 -12.63 0.52 -2.31
CA LEU A 91 -11.30 0.69 -2.87
C LEU A 91 -11.38 1.48 -4.17
N ALA A 92 -10.67 2.60 -4.26
CA ALA A 92 -10.41 3.22 -5.56
C ALA A 92 -9.23 2.49 -6.23
N ILE A 93 -9.37 2.24 -7.53
CA ILE A 93 -8.32 1.62 -8.35
C ILE A 93 -8.07 2.44 -9.61
N ASP A 94 -6.86 2.35 -10.13
CA ASP A 94 -6.50 2.73 -11.49
C ASP A 94 -5.56 1.67 -12.07
N THR A 95 -5.84 1.19 -13.28
CA THR A 95 -4.96 0.20 -13.92
C THR A 95 -3.82 0.84 -14.69
N LEU A 96 -3.84 2.14 -14.99
CA LEU A 96 -2.88 2.81 -15.86
C LEU A 96 -2.66 2.09 -17.22
N GLY A 97 -3.68 1.37 -17.70
CA GLY A 97 -3.62 0.60 -18.95
C GLY A 97 -3.13 -0.85 -18.80
N TYR A 98 -2.72 -1.27 -17.61
CA TYR A 98 -2.42 -2.68 -17.31
C TYR A 98 -3.71 -3.50 -17.17
N ASP A 99 -3.56 -4.83 -17.21
CA ASP A 99 -4.66 -5.78 -17.02
C ASP A 99 -5.00 -5.99 -15.53
N PHE A 100 -4.22 -5.45 -14.59
CA PHE A 100 -4.45 -5.50 -13.14
C PHE A 100 -4.49 -4.09 -12.53
N PRO A 101 -5.07 -3.90 -11.32
CA PRO A 101 -5.08 -2.59 -10.65
C PRO A 101 -3.68 -2.21 -10.15
N LEU A 102 -2.98 -1.36 -10.90
CA LEU A 102 -1.64 -0.92 -10.55
C LEU A 102 -1.65 0.06 -9.38
N LEU A 103 -2.63 0.97 -9.34
CA LEU A 103 -2.79 1.95 -8.26
C LEU A 103 -4.03 1.64 -7.44
N LYS A 104 -3.91 1.79 -6.12
CA LYS A 104 -4.98 1.55 -5.15
C LYS A 104 -5.05 2.72 -4.16
N SER A 105 -6.24 3.06 -3.69
CA SER A 105 -6.45 4.12 -2.71
C SER A 105 -7.69 3.86 -1.86
N ARG A 106 -7.64 4.28 -0.58
CA ARG A 106 -8.86 4.49 0.22
C ARG A 106 -9.53 5.81 -0.17
N LEU A 107 -10.75 6.03 0.28
CA LEU A 107 -11.45 7.29 0.06
C LEU A 107 -11.55 8.08 1.36
N THR A 108 -11.87 9.37 1.26
CA THR A 108 -12.26 10.17 2.43
C THR A 108 -13.54 9.58 3.05
N PRO A 109 -13.72 9.63 4.38
CA PRO A 109 -14.90 9.04 5.05
C PRO A 109 -16.25 9.49 4.48
N ILE A 110 -16.38 10.77 4.09
CA ILE A 110 -17.61 11.31 3.48
C ILE A 110 -17.89 10.62 2.15
N LYS A 111 -16.87 10.40 1.32
CA LYS A 111 -17.00 9.72 0.04
C LYS A 111 -17.30 8.24 0.21
N GLU A 112 -16.70 7.59 1.22
CA GLU A 112 -17.02 6.20 1.53
C GLU A 112 -18.51 6.02 1.84
N GLN A 113 -19.07 6.85 2.72
CA GLN A 113 -20.50 6.82 3.04
C GLN A 113 -21.39 7.07 1.81
N GLN A 114 -20.97 7.95 0.90
CA GLN A 114 -21.70 8.20 -0.35
C GLN A 114 -21.69 6.98 -1.26
N VAL A 115 -20.54 6.31 -1.42
CA VAL A 115 -20.43 5.08 -2.22
C VAL A 115 -21.31 3.98 -1.65
N LEU A 116 -21.30 3.76 -0.33
CA LEU A 116 -22.13 2.73 0.31
C LEU A 116 -23.63 2.95 0.01
N LYS A 117 -24.13 4.19 0.17
CA LYS A 117 -25.53 4.52 -0.16
C LYS A 117 -25.87 4.28 -1.62
N ILE A 118 -24.98 4.66 -2.54
CA ILE A 118 -25.20 4.42 -3.98
C ILE A 118 -25.21 2.91 -4.28
N SER A 119 -24.32 2.16 -3.62
CA SER A 119 -24.11 0.72 -3.84
C SER A 119 -25.31 -0.16 -3.49
N GLU A 120 -26.20 0.30 -2.60
CA GLU A 120 -27.42 -0.40 -2.21
C GLU A 120 -28.31 -0.71 -3.43
N THR A 121 -28.37 0.23 -4.38
CA THR A 121 -29.21 0.15 -5.59
C THR A 121 -28.50 -0.43 -6.82
N LEU A 122 -27.18 -0.66 -6.72
CA LEU A 122 -26.38 -1.13 -7.84
C LEU A 122 -26.37 -2.67 -7.91
N PRO A 123 -26.50 -3.24 -9.13
CA PRO A 123 -26.34 -4.68 -9.33
C PRO A 123 -24.87 -5.09 -9.15
N ILE A 124 -24.67 -6.34 -8.75
CA ILE A 124 -23.34 -6.95 -8.70
C ILE A 124 -22.78 -7.06 -10.13
N CYS A 125 -21.50 -6.81 -10.26
CA CYS A 125 -20.74 -6.91 -11.49
C CYS A 125 -19.94 -8.21 -11.46
N ASP A 126 -20.41 -9.19 -12.21
CA ASP A 126 -19.79 -10.51 -12.26
C ASP A 126 -18.56 -10.52 -13.18
N GLY A 127 -17.58 -11.33 -12.79
CA GLY A 127 -16.40 -11.61 -13.58
C GLY A 127 -15.41 -12.49 -12.84
N GLU A 128 -14.94 -13.53 -13.52
CA GLU A 128 -13.93 -14.43 -12.98
C GLU A 128 -12.55 -13.76 -13.04
N LEU A 129 -11.90 -13.68 -11.89
CA LEU A 129 -10.52 -13.19 -11.79
C LEU A 129 -9.55 -14.34 -12.06
N LYS A 130 -8.49 -14.03 -12.82
CA LYS A 130 -7.36 -14.94 -12.94
C LYS A 130 -6.54 -14.83 -11.66
N VAL A 131 -6.66 -15.83 -10.79
CA VAL A 131 -5.96 -15.86 -9.50
C VAL A 131 -4.46 -15.85 -9.72
N VAL A 132 -3.81 -14.74 -9.34
CA VAL A 132 -2.36 -14.66 -9.22
C VAL A 132 -2.02 -14.69 -7.74
N LYS A 133 -1.39 -15.79 -7.30
CA LYS A 133 -0.88 -15.85 -5.93
C LYS A 133 0.26 -14.85 -5.79
N PRO A 134 0.27 -13.99 -4.75
CA PRO A 134 1.39 -13.10 -4.50
C PRO A 134 2.66 -13.92 -4.28
N LYS A 135 3.75 -13.50 -4.92
CA LYS A 135 5.06 -14.13 -4.75
C LYS A 135 5.72 -13.53 -3.51
N HIS A 136 5.53 -14.17 -2.37
CA HIS A 136 6.21 -13.75 -1.14
C HIS A 136 7.70 -14.08 -1.21
N THR A 137 8.52 -13.08 -0.94
CA THR A 137 9.96 -13.25 -0.67
C THR A 137 10.21 -13.16 0.83
N PRO A 138 11.40 -13.53 1.35
CA PRO A 138 11.76 -13.29 2.74
C PRO A 138 11.70 -11.81 3.17
N TYR A 139 11.68 -10.88 2.20
CA TYR A 139 11.63 -9.43 2.42
C TYR A 139 10.23 -8.85 2.29
N THR A 140 9.27 -9.63 1.80
CA THR A 140 7.88 -9.21 1.69
C THR A 140 7.26 -9.18 3.08
N LEU A 141 6.90 -7.99 3.54
CA LEU A 141 6.12 -7.81 4.77
C LEU A 141 4.68 -8.24 4.50
N THR A 142 4.07 -8.87 5.50
CA THR A 142 2.67 -9.30 5.49
C THR A 142 1.84 -8.44 6.43
N ASN A 143 0.51 -8.42 6.25
CA ASN A 143 -0.39 -7.73 7.17
C ASN A 143 -0.18 -8.10 8.66
N GLN A 144 0.13 -9.36 8.98
CA GLN A 144 0.43 -9.78 10.35
C GLN A 144 1.67 -9.09 10.94
N GLN A 145 2.63 -8.72 10.08
CA GLN A 145 3.86 -8.05 10.48
C GLN A 145 3.70 -6.52 10.53
N LEU A 146 2.64 -5.99 9.90
CA LEU A 146 2.36 -4.55 9.81
C LEU A 146 1.28 -4.09 10.79
N ILE A 147 0.49 -5.00 11.34
CA ILE A 147 -0.60 -4.67 12.25
C ILE A 147 -0.09 -3.91 13.48
N GLY A 148 -0.80 -2.83 13.84
CA GLY A 148 -0.45 -1.97 14.98
C GLY A 148 0.71 -1.01 14.73
N LEU A 149 1.35 -1.05 13.56
CA LEU A 149 2.38 -0.07 13.19
C LEU A 149 1.73 1.19 12.62
N THR A 150 2.25 2.34 13.02
CA THR A 150 1.97 3.63 12.38
C THR A 150 2.47 3.63 10.94
N ARG A 151 1.96 4.52 10.09
CA ARG A 151 2.46 4.71 8.72
C ARG A 151 3.97 4.91 8.67
N GLN A 152 4.52 5.77 9.53
CA GLN A 152 5.96 5.99 9.65
C GLN A 152 6.72 4.69 9.93
N GLU A 153 6.26 3.90 10.90
CA GLU A 153 6.90 2.63 11.24
C GLU A 153 6.82 1.61 10.10
N ARG A 154 5.71 1.57 9.35
CA ARG A 154 5.58 0.71 8.17
C ARG A 154 6.57 1.11 7.09
N GLU A 155 6.66 2.39 6.74
CA GLU A 155 7.61 2.92 5.75
C GLU A 155 9.06 2.61 6.15
N LEU A 156 9.43 2.86 7.42
CA LEU A 156 10.76 2.53 7.94
C LEU A 156 11.03 1.02 7.93
N LYS A 157 10.01 0.20 8.16
CA LYS A 157 10.14 -1.25 8.12
C LYS A 157 10.33 -1.76 6.69
N TYR A 158 9.59 -1.22 5.71
CA TYR A 158 9.83 -1.50 4.30
C TYR A 158 11.26 -1.12 3.90
N LEU A 159 11.71 0.08 4.28
CA LEU A 159 13.08 0.54 4.06
C LEU A 159 14.11 -0.45 4.62
N LEU A 160 13.92 -0.91 5.87
CA LEU A 160 14.80 -1.88 6.50
C LEU A 160 14.86 -3.21 5.73
N MET A 161 13.70 -3.75 5.33
CA MET A 161 13.66 -4.99 4.57
C MET A 161 14.33 -4.83 3.19
N SER A 162 14.10 -3.71 2.52
CA SER A 162 14.74 -3.40 1.23
C SER A 162 16.25 -3.23 1.35
N MET A 163 16.76 -2.58 2.40
CA MET A 163 18.20 -2.46 2.64
C MET A 163 18.86 -3.84 2.74
N PHE A 164 18.27 -4.76 3.51
CA PHE A 164 18.78 -6.12 3.65
C PHE A 164 18.66 -6.94 2.36
N GLU A 165 17.57 -6.76 1.60
CA GLU A 165 17.44 -7.37 0.27
C GLU A 165 18.57 -6.93 -0.66
N GLN A 166 18.92 -5.64 -0.65
CA GLN A 166 20.02 -5.12 -1.48
C GLN A 166 21.38 -5.66 -1.03
N LEU A 167 21.64 -5.75 0.28
CA LEU A 167 22.87 -6.35 0.79
C LEU A 167 23.02 -7.81 0.33
N GLU A 168 21.94 -8.61 0.37
CA GLU A 168 21.96 -9.99 -0.09
C GLU A 168 22.16 -10.10 -1.61
N LYS A 169 21.41 -9.30 -2.40
CA LYS A 169 21.55 -9.25 -3.86
C LYS A 169 22.98 -8.90 -4.30
N ASN A 170 23.60 -7.98 -3.57
CA ASN A 170 24.99 -7.53 -3.82
C ASN A 170 26.05 -8.43 -3.15
N LYS A 171 25.65 -9.55 -2.51
CA LYS A 171 26.53 -10.51 -1.85
C LYS A 171 27.43 -9.89 -0.76
N GLN A 172 26.95 -8.84 -0.10
CA GLN A 172 27.65 -8.12 0.96
C GLN A 172 27.49 -8.82 2.32
N TYR A 173 27.85 -10.10 2.40
CA TYR A 173 27.60 -10.94 3.57
C TYR A 173 28.29 -10.45 4.85
N GLN A 174 29.47 -9.85 4.75
CA GLN A 174 30.16 -9.25 5.89
C GLN A 174 29.38 -8.08 6.50
N ALA A 175 28.72 -7.26 5.67
CA ALA A 175 27.86 -6.18 6.14
C ALA A 175 26.61 -6.75 6.82
N ILE A 176 26.01 -7.81 6.26
CA ILE A 176 24.89 -8.52 6.89
C ILE A 176 25.29 -9.04 8.28
N ASP A 177 26.41 -9.75 8.41
CA ASP A 177 26.90 -10.27 9.69
C ASP A 177 27.16 -9.15 10.71
N TYR A 178 27.71 -8.03 10.24
CA TYR A 178 27.91 -6.84 11.05
C TYR A 178 26.59 -6.28 11.58
N PHE A 179 25.61 -6.00 10.71
CA PHE A 179 24.33 -5.41 11.10
C PHE A 179 23.48 -6.36 11.94
N MET A 180 23.54 -7.67 11.67
CA MET A 180 22.97 -8.70 12.55
C MET A 180 23.55 -8.56 13.97
N THR A 181 24.88 -8.49 14.07
CA THR A 181 25.57 -8.34 15.35
C THR A 181 25.17 -7.03 16.05
N VAL A 182 25.08 -5.93 15.32
CA VAL A 182 24.62 -4.63 15.84
C VAL A 182 23.21 -4.75 16.41
N TYR A 183 22.26 -5.32 15.67
CA TYR A 183 20.88 -5.45 16.12
C TYR A 183 20.75 -6.28 17.40
N TYR A 184 21.40 -7.45 17.45
CA TYR A 184 21.38 -8.30 18.65
C TYR A 184 21.95 -7.59 19.88
N ARG A 185 22.99 -6.75 19.71
CA ARG A 185 23.48 -5.88 20.78
C ARG A 185 22.44 -4.84 21.19
N LEU A 186 21.76 -4.20 20.25
CA LEU A 186 20.72 -3.19 20.54
C LEU A 186 19.56 -3.75 21.38
N ILE A 187 19.25 -5.05 21.22
CA ILE A 187 18.19 -5.73 22.00
C ILE A 187 18.75 -6.52 23.20
N ASN A 188 20.04 -6.40 23.52
CA ASN A 188 20.72 -7.11 24.60
C ASN A 188 20.53 -8.64 24.55
N ARG A 189 20.70 -9.24 23.36
CA ARG A 189 20.62 -10.70 23.16
C ARG A 189 21.88 -11.25 22.50
N PRO A 190 22.23 -12.52 22.75
CA PRO A 190 23.29 -13.19 22.00
C PRO A 190 22.93 -13.24 20.51
N VAL A 191 23.95 -13.15 19.65
CA VAL A 191 23.75 -13.27 18.20
C VAL A 191 23.28 -14.67 17.88
N GLU A 192 22.05 -14.80 17.39
CA GLU A 192 21.58 -16.05 16.80
C GLU A 192 22.09 -16.16 15.36
N ARG A 193 22.73 -17.29 15.05
CA ARG A 193 23.25 -17.53 13.70
C ARG A 193 22.13 -17.90 12.75
N GLY A 194 22.16 -17.30 11.57
CA GLY A 194 21.23 -17.61 10.48
C GLY A 194 20.51 -16.37 10.01
N TYR A 195 20.85 -15.92 8.80
CA TYR A 195 20.27 -14.72 8.21
C TYR A 195 18.72 -14.80 8.09
N GLN A 196 18.19 -15.98 7.76
CA GLN A 196 16.74 -16.18 7.66
C GLN A 196 16.01 -16.08 9.02
N ILE A 197 16.67 -16.48 10.11
CA ILE A 197 16.12 -16.31 11.46
C ILE A 197 16.12 -14.82 11.84
N PHE A 198 17.21 -14.13 11.50
CA PHE A 198 17.32 -12.70 11.70
C PHE A 198 16.27 -11.91 10.91
N LEU A 199 16.07 -12.20 9.62
CA LEU A 199 15.04 -11.56 8.80
C LEU A 199 13.65 -11.73 9.40
N LYS A 200 13.30 -12.94 9.84
CA LYS A 200 12.04 -13.19 10.55
C LYS A 200 11.92 -12.38 11.84
N THR A 201 13.02 -12.22 12.56
CA THR A 201 13.07 -11.47 13.82
C THR A 201 12.84 -9.97 13.60
N ILE A 202 13.54 -9.35 12.64
CA ILE A 202 13.37 -7.91 12.35
C ILE A 202 12.05 -7.60 11.64
N ALA A 203 11.42 -8.60 11.02
CA ALA A 203 10.11 -8.47 10.43
C ALA A 203 8.98 -8.50 11.48
N CYS A 204 9.25 -8.75 12.77
CA CYS A 204 8.23 -8.77 13.82
C CYS A 204 8.19 -7.45 14.61
N GLY A 205 7.04 -6.77 14.59
CA GLY A 205 6.84 -5.49 15.28
C GLY A 205 7.75 -4.37 14.76
N PHE A 206 7.85 -3.28 15.52
CA PHE A 206 8.82 -2.22 15.28
C PHE A 206 9.24 -1.66 16.64
N THR A 207 10.53 -1.42 16.83
CA THR A 207 11.08 -0.98 18.11
C THR A 207 12.19 0.03 17.89
N LYS A 208 12.65 0.68 18.96
CA LYS A 208 13.82 1.57 18.91
C LYS A 208 15.06 0.90 18.32
N ALA A 209 15.24 -0.41 18.53
CA ALA A 209 16.34 -1.15 17.94
C ALA A 209 16.26 -1.22 16.40
N HIS A 210 15.06 -1.33 15.84
CA HIS A 210 14.87 -1.26 14.38
C HIS A 210 15.24 0.13 13.86
N HIS A 211 14.77 1.17 14.53
CA HIS A 211 15.07 2.55 14.16
C HIS A 211 16.57 2.85 14.20
N GLU A 212 17.26 2.45 15.27
CA GLU A 212 18.71 2.63 15.38
C GLU A 212 19.46 1.78 14.35
N LEU A 213 19.00 0.55 14.06
CA LEU A 213 19.59 -0.27 13.00
C LEU A 213 19.52 0.44 11.64
N ILE A 214 18.36 0.99 11.27
CA ILE A 214 18.19 1.77 10.04
C ILE A 214 19.17 2.93 10.00
N LYS A 215 19.29 3.72 11.09
CA LYS A 215 20.23 4.85 11.18
C LYS A 215 21.68 4.44 10.90
N ASN A 216 22.10 3.27 11.40
CA ASN A 216 23.44 2.74 11.13
C ASN A 216 23.64 2.32 9.66
N MET A 217 22.57 2.05 8.93
CA MET A 217 22.60 1.67 7.50
C MET A 217 22.45 2.87 6.55
N LEU A 218 21.99 4.03 7.01
CA LEU A 218 21.83 5.24 6.18
C LEU A 218 23.09 5.68 5.42
N PRO A 219 24.32 5.59 5.98
CA PRO A 219 25.51 6.00 5.25
C PRO A 219 25.86 5.12 4.03
N LEU A 220 25.21 3.96 3.87
CA LEU A 220 25.49 3.04 2.77
C LEU A 220 25.01 3.56 1.42
N ASP A 221 23.95 4.35 1.39
CA ASP A 221 23.33 4.86 0.16
C ASP A 221 22.59 6.18 0.42
N ALA A 222 22.71 7.15 -0.48
CA ALA A 222 21.98 8.41 -0.40
C ALA A 222 20.45 8.21 -0.52
N CYS A 223 20.01 7.24 -1.33
CA CYS A 223 18.60 6.89 -1.48
C CYS A 223 17.97 6.46 -0.15
N TYR A 224 18.73 5.77 0.71
CA TYR A 224 18.26 5.39 2.04
C TYR A 224 18.01 6.61 2.94
N GLN A 225 18.84 7.64 2.83
CA GLN A 225 18.68 8.87 3.59
C GLN A 225 17.42 9.60 3.15
N GLU A 226 17.20 9.73 1.84
CA GLU A 226 15.99 10.36 1.29
C GLU A 226 14.72 9.66 1.78
N LEU A 227 14.62 8.33 1.60
CA LEU A 227 13.47 7.54 2.05
C LEU A 227 13.26 7.60 3.57
N TYR A 228 14.34 7.64 4.34
CA TYR A 228 14.26 7.78 5.80
C TYR A 228 13.71 9.15 6.20
N PHE A 229 14.27 10.23 5.66
CA PHE A 229 13.83 11.60 5.96
C PHE A 229 12.40 11.82 5.53
N GLU A 230 12.02 11.25 4.38
CA GLU A 230 10.64 11.18 3.99
C GLU A 230 9.83 10.50 5.08
N ALA A 231 10.12 9.25 5.46
CA ALA A 231 9.29 8.51 6.40
C ALA A 231 9.05 9.22 7.74
N ILE A 232 10.06 9.90 8.28
CA ILE A 232 9.99 10.58 9.60
C ILE A 232 9.39 11.99 9.56
N THR A 233 9.18 12.57 8.38
CA THR A 233 8.59 13.92 8.26
C THR A 233 7.08 13.80 8.37
N ASP A 234 6.56 14.02 9.58
CA ASP A 234 5.14 13.83 9.90
C ASP A 234 4.35 15.15 9.81
N GLU A 235 3.49 15.23 8.81
CA GLU A 235 2.51 16.30 8.65
C GLU A 235 1.14 15.70 8.31
N THR A 236 0.40 15.22 9.31
CA THR A 236 -0.95 14.66 9.11
C THR A 236 -1.94 15.74 8.65
N ILE A 237 -2.93 15.33 7.82
CA ILE A 237 -3.90 16.23 7.18
C ILE A 237 -4.93 16.81 8.18
N GLU A 238 -5.09 16.24 9.38
CA GLU A 238 -6.21 16.54 10.31
C GLU A 238 -6.37 18.03 10.69
N ASN A 239 -5.36 18.88 10.47
CA ASN A 239 -5.44 20.32 10.71
C ASN A 239 -6.15 21.16 9.61
N TYR A 240 -6.67 20.55 8.53
CA TYR A 240 -7.21 21.29 7.36
C TYR A 240 -8.72 21.12 7.09
N MET A 241 -9.48 20.46 7.95
CA MET A 241 -10.93 20.25 7.75
C MET A 241 -11.81 21.47 8.10
N HIS A 242 -11.25 22.69 8.05
CA HIS A 242 -11.97 23.95 8.23
C HIS A 242 -12.18 24.72 6.91
N TYR A 243 -12.51 24.06 5.80
CA TYR A 243 -13.01 24.75 4.59
C TYR A 243 -13.97 23.86 3.80
#